data_AF-A0A8J2PSF7-F1
#
_entry.id   AF-A0A8J2PSF7-F1
#
_cell.length_a   1.000
_cell.length_b   1.000
_cell.length_c   1.000
_cell.angle_alpha   90.00
_cell.angle_beta   90.00
_cell.angle_gamma   90.00
#
_symmetry.space_group_name_H-M   'P 1'
#
loop_
_entity.id
_entity.type
_entity.pdbx_description
1 polymer ?
#
loop_
_entity_poly.entity_id
_entity_poly.type
_entity_poly.pdbx_seq_one_letter_code
_entity_poly.pdbx_strand_id
1 'polypeptide(L)'
;VTHGDFIAAHQAILAYKYLSQDQGDFDLAILNGWAIELGLRGHEILEDVIDDTNVRNGKDTWHCRNKHEVAAVCDGILVRSSTALLSQK
;
A
#
# COMPACT_ATOMS: atom_id res chain seq x y z
N VAL A 1 2.03 -7.17 14.43
CA VAL A 1 2.25 -6.13 13.40
C VAL A 1 0.88 -5.59 13.07
N THR A 2 0.62 -4.39 13.55
CA THR A 2 -0.71 -3.80 13.72
C THR A 2 -1.14 -3.05 12.47
N HIS A 3 -2.46 -2.92 12.35
CA HIS A 3 -3.16 -2.05 11.42
C HIS A 3 -2.45 -0.71 11.19
N GLY A 4 -2.23 -0.30 9.94
CA GLY A 4 -2.17 1.12 9.58
C GLY A 4 -1.05 1.96 10.20
N ASP A 5 0.07 1.36 10.61
CA ASP A 5 1.19 2.12 11.16
C ASP A 5 1.93 2.94 10.07
N PHE A 6 1.55 2.78 8.80
CA PHE A 6 2.14 3.43 7.61
C PHE A 6 3.67 3.46 7.69
N ILE A 7 4.28 2.39 8.20
CA ILE A 7 5.69 2.37 8.59
C ILE A 7 6.56 2.55 7.36
N ALA A 8 6.17 1.93 6.24
CA ALA A 8 6.91 2.04 4.99
C ALA A 8 6.84 3.47 4.44
N ALA A 9 5.65 4.11 4.45
CA ALA A 9 5.52 5.52 4.08
C ALA A 9 6.34 6.44 5.00
N HIS A 10 6.23 6.27 6.32
CA HIS A 10 6.98 7.07 7.30
C HIS A 10 8.49 6.92 7.13
N GLN A 11 8.98 5.69 6.96
CA GLN A 11 10.39 5.42 6.72
C GLN A 11 10.87 6.08 5.43
N ALA A 12 10.09 6.00 4.35
CA ALA A 12 10.43 6.65 3.08
C ALA A 12 10.51 8.18 3.22
N ILE A 13 9.56 8.79 3.91
CA ILE A 13 9.54 10.25 4.15
C ILE A 13 10.73 10.67 5.03
N LEU A 14 11.03 9.93 6.10
CA LEU A 14 12.17 10.21 6.98
C LEU A 14 13.50 10.05 6.26
N ALA A 15 13.65 8.99 5.46
CA ALA A 15 14.83 8.77 4.63
C ALA A 15 15.02 9.92 3.64
N TYR A 16 13.93 10.35 2.99
CA TYR A 16 13.97 11.50 2.08
C TYR A 16 14.44 12.77 2.80
N LYS A 17 13.84 13.12 3.94
CA LYS A 17 14.25 14.29 4.74
C LYS A 17 15.72 14.26 5.12
N TYR A 18 16.21 13.09 5.54
CA TYR A 18 17.59 12.91 5.93
C TYR A 18 18.55 13.10 4.75
N LEU A 19 18.22 12.51 3.59
CA LEU A 19 19.04 12.59 2.37
C LEU A 19 18.99 13.99 1.72
N SER A 20 17.83 14.64 1.74
CA SER A 20 17.65 15.98 1.17
C SER A 20 18.13 17.10 2.09
N GLN A 21 18.60 16.79 3.31
CA GLN A 21 18.95 17.78 4.33
C GLN A 21 17.86 18.84 4.54
N ASP A 22 16.59 18.40 4.55
CA ASP A 22 15.40 19.26 4.67
C ASP A 22 15.20 20.31 3.54
N GLN A 23 15.96 20.23 2.43
CA GLN A 23 15.81 21.11 1.26
C GLN A 23 14.99 20.51 0.11
N GLY A 24 14.43 19.30 0.29
CA GLY A 24 13.67 18.59 -0.73
C GLY A 24 12.19 18.95 -0.75
N ASP A 25 11.53 18.68 -1.87
CA ASP A 25 10.07 18.75 -2.00
C ASP A 25 9.39 17.73 -1.06
N PHE A 26 8.80 18.23 0.01
CA PHE A 26 8.15 17.41 1.04
C PHE A 26 6.83 16.79 0.55
N ASP A 27 6.13 17.46 -0.36
CA ASP A 27 4.88 16.96 -0.94
C ASP A 27 5.16 15.74 -1.82
N LEU A 28 6.24 15.79 -2.60
CA LEU A 28 6.71 14.65 -3.38
C LEU A 28 7.11 13.45 -2.49
N ALA A 29 7.72 13.71 -1.33
CA ALA A 29 8.07 12.66 -0.39
C ALA A 29 6.84 11.97 0.20
N ILE A 30 5.81 12.75 0.57
CA ILE A 30 4.52 12.24 1.04
C ILE A 30 3.84 11.42 -0.05
N LEU A 31 3.80 11.94 -1.28
CA LEU A 31 3.19 11.27 -2.43
C LEU A 31 3.85 9.90 -2.69
N ASN A 32 5.18 9.84 -2.65
CA ASN A 32 5.93 8.59 -2.78
C ASN A 32 5.71 7.64 -1.60
N GLY A 33 5.58 8.16 -0.37
CA GLY A 33 5.19 7.35 0.79
C GLY A 33 3.84 6.67 0.59
N TRP A 34 2.83 7.40 0.08
CA TRP A 34 1.53 6.84 -0.26
C TRP A 34 1.59 5.82 -1.41
N ALA A 35 2.43 6.07 -2.42
CA ALA A 35 2.64 5.11 -3.50
C ALA A 35 3.19 3.78 -2.95
N ILE A 36 4.14 3.81 -2.01
CA ILE A 36 4.66 2.60 -1.38
C ILE A 36 3.56 1.83 -0.63
N GLU A 37 2.75 2.52 0.17
CA GLU A 37 1.68 1.88 0.94
C GLU A 37 0.60 1.28 0.03
N LEU A 38 0.21 1.96 -1.05
CA LEU A 38 -0.72 1.40 -2.04
C LEU A 38 -0.14 0.15 -2.71
N GLY A 39 1.16 0.13 -3.01
CA GLY A 39 1.82 -1.05 -3.55
C GLY A 39 1.76 -2.24 -2.59
N LEU A 40 2.05 -2.00 -1.31
CA LEU A 40 1.97 -3.00 -0.26
C LEU A 40 0.53 -3.52 -0.09
N ARG A 41 -0.47 -2.64 0.03
CA ARG A 41 -1.87 -3.06 0.19
C ARG A 41 -2.40 -3.81 -1.03
N GLY A 42 -2.00 -3.41 -2.24
CA GLY A 42 -2.33 -4.15 -3.44
C GLY A 42 -1.76 -5.57 -3.43
N HIS A 43 -0.53 -5.74 -2.92
CA HIS A 43 0.08 -7.06 -2.76
C HIS A 43 -0.63 -7.91 -1.70
N GLU A 44 -0.95 -7.36 -0.53
CA GLU A 44 -1.67 -8.06 0.54
C GLU A 44 -3.03 -8.57 0.07
N ILE A 45 -3.78 -7.78 -0.71
CA ILE A 45 -5.07 -8.22 -1.25
C ILE A 45 -4.91 -9.45 -2.17
N LEU A 46 -3.87 -9.45 -3.00
CA LEU A 46 -3.59 -10.56 -3.91
C LEU A 46 -3.09 -11.80 -3.15
N GLU A 47 -2.19 -11.61 -2.19
CA GLU A 47 -1.69 -12.65 -1.30
C GLU A 47 -2.83 -13.29 -0.51
N ASP A 48 -3.71 -12.49 0.10
CA ASP A 48 -4.84 -13.00 0.87
C ASP A 48 -5.75 -13.89 0.01
N VAL A 49 -5.93 -13.58 -1.29
CA VAL A 49 -6.69 -14.43 -2.22
C VAL A 49 -5.94 -15.71 -2.56
N ILE A 50 -4.63 -15.63 -2.85
CA ILE A 50 -3.81 -16.79 -3.23
C ILE A 50 -3.72 -17.80 -2.08
N ASP A 51 -3.57 -17.29 -0.85
CA ASP A 51 -3.37 -18.08 0.35
C ASP A 51 -4.69 -18.45 1.06
N ASP A 52 -5.85 -18.05 0.51
CA ASP A 52 -7.17 -18.22 1.13
C ASP A 52 -7.21 -17.70 2.58
N THR A 53 -6.54 -16.57 2.82
CA THR A 53 -6.41 -15.97 4.15
C THR A 53 -7.72 -15.26 4.51
N ASN A 54 -8.39 -15.73 5.57
CA ASN A 54 -9.69 -15.17 5.97
C ASN A 54 -9.60 -13.90 6.82
N VAL A 55 -8.51 -13.69 7.55
CA VAL A 55 -8.36 -12.57 8.49
C VAL A 55 -6.99 -11.92 8.37
N ARG A 56 -6.96 -10.60 8.17
CA ARG A 56 -5.75 -9.77 8.24
C ARG A 56 -5.99 -8.59 9.17
N ASN A 57 -5.04 -8.31 10.05
CA ASN A 57 -5.14 -7.23 11.04
C ASN A 57 -6.41 -7.29 11.92
N GLY A 58 -6.85 -8.49 12.28
CA GLY A 58 -8.05 -8.71 13.10
C GLY A 58 -9.38 -8.40 12.40
N LYS A 59 -9.37 -8.28 11.07
CA LYS A 59 -10.55 -8.03 10.24
C LYS A 59 -10.61 -9.01 9.08
N ASP A 60 -11.82 -9.30 8.62
CA ASP A 60 -12.02 -10.10 7.40
C ASP A 60 -11.24 -9.48 6.23
N THR A 61 -10.54 -10.33 5.48
CA THR A 61 -9.79 -9.92 4.29
C THR A 61 -10.73 -9.47 3.18
N TRP A 62 -10.15 -8.78 2.19
CA TRP A 62 -10.91 -8.09 1.16
C TRP A 62 -11.83 -9.04 0.37
N HIS A 63 -11.34 -10.23 0.03
CA HIS A 63 -12.11 -11.21 -0.74
C HIS A 63 -13.25 -11.85 0.07
N CYS A 64 -13.06 -12.07 1.38
CA CYS A 64 -14.12 -12.56 2.26
C CYS A 64 -15.30 -11.59 2.38
N ARG A 65 -15.02 -10.27 2.40
CA ARG A 65 -16.07 -9.24 2.47
C ARG A 65 -16.87 -9.14 1.18
N ASN A 66 -16.20 -9.26 0.04
CA ASN A 66 -16.83 -9.09 -1.26
C ASN A 66 -17.45 -10.40 -1.80
N LYS A 67 -17.18 -11.56 -1.19
CA LYS A 67 -17.63 -12.91 -1.60
C LYS A 67 -17.33 -13.24 -3.08
N HIS A 68 -16.40 -12.51 -3.68
CA HIS A 68 -16.02 -12.60 -5.09
C HIS A 68 -14.51 -12.44 -5.21
N GLU A 69 -13.80 -13.58 -5.21
CA GLU A 69 -12.33 -13.63 -5.29
C GLU A 69 -11.78 -12.95 -6.55
N VAL A 70 -12.44 -13.14 -7.70
CA VAL A 70 -12.02 -12.52 -8.97
C VAL A 70 -12.08 -10.99 -8.91
N ALA A 71 -13.10 -10.44 -8.24
CA ALA A 71 -13.20 -9.00 -8.05
C ALA A 71 -12.08 -8.49 -7.13
N ALA A 72 -11.77 -9.23 -6.06
CA ALA A 72 -10.66 -8.90 -5.17
C ALA A 72 -9.31 -8.91 -5.88
N VAL A 73 -9.08 -9.84 -6.82
CA VAL A 73 -7.87 -9.86 -7.67
C VAL A 73 -7.80 -8.59 -8.52
N CYS A 74 -8.90 -8.21 -9.18
CA CYS A 74 -8.97 -6.97 -9.96
C CYS A 74 -8.67 -5.74 -9.11
N ASP A 75 -9.24 -5.66 -7.90
CA ASP A 75 -9.01 -4.57 -6.96
C ASP A 75 -7.54 -4.51 -6.51
N GLY A 76 -6.95 -5.66 -6.18
CA GLY A 76 -5.53 -5.75 -5.82
C GLY A 76 -4.60 -5.26 -6.93
N ILE A 77 -4.89 -5.64 -8.18
CA ILE A 77 -4.16 -5.15 -9.36
C ILE A 77 -4.33 -3.65 -9.54
N LEU A 78 -5.55 -3.13 -9.39
CA LEU A 78 -5.85 -1.70 -9.53
C LEU A 78 -5.11 -0.86 -8.48
N VAL A 79 -5.20 -1.28 -7.21
CA VAL A 79 -4.51 -0.63 -6.09
C VAL A 79 -3.00 -0.68 -6.30
N ARG A 80 -2.43 -1.82 -6.71
CA ARG A 80 -0.99 -1.92 -7.00
C ARG A 80 -0.59 -1.04 -8.19
N SER A 81 -1.41 -0.93 -9.22
CA SER A 81 -1.08 -0.14 -10.41
C SER A 81 -1.14 1.37 -10.14
N SER A 82 -1.92 1.80 -9.15
CA SER A 82 -1.98 3.21 -8.72
C SER A 82 -0.63 3.75 -8.21
N THR A 83 0.30 2.87 -7.81
CA THR A 83 1.66 3.27 -7.42
C THR A 83 2.40 4.00 -8.55
N ALA A 84 2.36 3.44 -9.77
CA ALA A 84 3.01 4.03 -10.93
C ALA A 84 2.35 5.35 -11.33
N LEU A 85 1.05 5.50 -11.12
CA LEU A 85 0.34 6.75 -11.37
C LEU A 85 0.79 7.87 -10.42
N LEU A 86 0.99 7.54 -9.14
CA LEU A 86 1.44 8.52 -8.15
C LEU A 86 2.92 8.88 -8.34
N SER A 87 3.78 7.94 -8.72
CA SER A 87 5.22 8.21 -8.89
C SER A 87 5.61 8.93 -10.19
N GLN A 88 4.66 9.30 -11.06
CA GLN A 88 4.91 9.97 -12.36
C GLN A 88 4.69 11.49 -12.37
N LYS A 89 4.46 12.12 -11.22
CA LYS A 89 4.41 13.59 -11.08
C LYS A 89 5.77 14.14 -10.66
#